data_AF-A0A380DK67-F1
#
_entry.id   AF-A0A380DK67-F1
#
_cell.length_a   1.000
_cell.length_b   1.000
_cell.length_c   1.000
_cell.angle_alpha   90.00
_cell.angle_beta   90.00
_cell.angle_gamma   90.00
#
_symmetry.space_group_name_H-M   'P 1'
#
loop_
_entity.id
_entity.type
_entity.pdbx_description
1 polymer ?
#
loop_
_entity_poly.entity_id
_entity_poly.type
_entity_poly.pdbx_seq_one_letter_code
_entity_poly.pdbx_strand_id
1 'polypeptide(L)'
;MLNLSLEDLINPAIELAIEGHSANWATEKYSRQQHARLTKYHETAQVFTHENQYWREGDWIVQPELGKTFQILREQGFNAFYKGDIAKQLVNVVKECGGTITLEDLANYDIQIKTPISATFKDYDIYSMGPSSSGGITVIQILKLLEHVDLPSMGPRSVDYLHHLIQAMHLAYSDRAQYLADDNFHEVPVQSLIDDDYLKARSKLIDSNKANIDIEHGVVSDCISHTDVEENHTETTHFCVIDKEGNIASFTTSIGMIYGSGITIPGYGVLLNTTMDGFDVVAGGINEIAPYKRPLSNMAPTIVMHHGKPILTVGAPGAISIIASVAQTLINVLVFGMDIQQAIDEPRIYSSHPNRIEWEPQFSQSTILALIARGHAMEHKPDAYIGDVHGLQVDTTTYEASGGSDDTREGTVMGGEVLVIRKQPLPYRQMYDNDGFRVYFNDVQLPLLADQVRWMHGKCWIEESVIRIIFPEVSAHIEDLRSYENAGENYIDVVWLARKKGYQVALKDDGLYLNDEAYHSVKRNTHAYYRYDRDSITR
;
A
#
# COMPACT_ATOMS: atom_id res chain seq x y z
N MET A 1 23.03 8.63 27.88
CA MET A 1 22.38 7.32 28.09
C MET A 1 21.55 7.29 29.37
N LEU A 2 20.30 7.73 29.28
CA LEU A 2 19.25 7.25 30.18
C LEU A 2 18.99 5.80 29.78
N ASN A 3 19.43 4.83 30.57
CA ASN A 3 19.05 3.44 30.37
C ASN A 3 17.70 3.22 31.06
N LEU A 4 16.63 3.22 30.28
CA LEU A 4 15.30 2.84 30.77
C LEU A 4 15.26 1.33 31.04
N SER A 5 14.69 0.94 32.17
CA SER A 5 14.41 -0.46 32.47
C SER A 5 13.23 -0.98 31.63
N LEU A 6 13.07 -2.31 31.53
CA LEU A 6 11.86 -2.88 30.92
C LEU A 6 10.60 -2.40 31.62
N GLU A 7 10.65 -2.23 32.94
CA GLU A 7 9.55 -1.70 33.74
C GLU A 7 9.15 -0.29 33.30
N ASP A 8 10.12 0.61 33.11
CA ASP A 8 9.85 1.98 32.61
C ASP A 8 9.18 1.96 31.23
N LEU A 9 9.57 1.03 30.36
CA LEU A 9 9.07 0.93 28.98
C LEU A 9 7.68 0.28 28.88
N ILE A 10 7.35 -0.68 29.75
CA ILE A 10 6.13 -1.49 29.64
C ILE A 10 5.00 -1.02 30.57
N ASN A 11 5.31 -0.33 31.67
CA ASN A 11 4.30 0.16 32.61
C ASN A 11 3.22 1.05 31.94
N PRO A 12 3.54 1.98 31.03
CA PRO A 12 2.50 2.76 30.34
C PRO A 12 1.50 1.89 29.57
N ALA A 13 1.96 0.79 28.96
CA ALA A 13 1.08 -0.15 28.26
C ALA A 13 0.23 -0.98 29.23
N ILE A 14 0.78 -1.35 30.39
CA ILE A 14 0.04 -2.02 31.47
C ILE A 14 -1.09 -1.11 32.00
N GLU A 15 -0.77 0.14 32.29
CA GLU A 15 -1.73 1.14 32.79
C GLU A 15 -2.85 1.38 31.77
N LEU A 16 -2.51 1.63 30.50
CA LEU A 16 -3.50 1.80 29.43
C LEU A 16 -4.40 0.57 29.25
N ALA A 17 -3.86 -0.64 29.39
CA ALA A 17 -4.65 -1.87 29.28
C ALA A 17 -5.61 -2.06 30.47
N ILE A 18 -5.20 -1.69 31.69
CA ILE A 18 -5.98 -1.92 32.93
C ILE A 18 -6.96 -0.78 33.20
N GLU A 19 -6.50 0.46 33.12
CA GLU A 19 -7.30 1.67 33.36
C GLU A 19 -8.19 1.99 32.15
N GLY A 20 -7.73 1.60 30.96
CA GLY A 20 -8.43 1.75 29.71
C GLY A 20 -8.18 3.07 28.99
N HIS A 21 -8.75 3.18 27.80
CA HIS A 21 -8.68 4.37 26.97
C HIS A 21 -9.94 4.51 26.11
N SER A 22 -10.16 5.72 25.57
CA SER A 22 -11.26 5.96 24.65
C SER A 22 -10.99 5.29 23.29
N ALA A 23 -12.01 4.67 22.71
CA ALA A 23 -12.04 4.27 21.32
C ALA A 23 -12.04 5.51 20.43
N ASN A 24 -11.24 5.49 19.37
CA ASN A 24 -11.24 6.55 18.37
C ASN A 24 -12.01 6.15 17.11
N TRP A 25 -12.13 7.08 16.15
CA TRP A 25 -12.91 6.84 14.93
C TRP A 25 -12.33 5.69 14.08
N ALA A 26 -11.00 5.47 14.13
CA ALA A 26 -10.35 4.36 13.44
C ALA A 26 -10.69 3.02 14.11
N THR A 27 -10.69 2.96 15.45
CA THR A 27 -11.18 1.80 16.21
C THR A 27 -12.62 1.48 15.85
N GLU A 28 -13.51 2.48 15.76
CA GLU A 28 -14.88 2.26 15.32
C GLU A 28 -14.95 1.71 13.89
N LYS A 29 -14.30 2.38 12.94
CA LYS A 29 -14.27 1.99 11.52
C LYS A 29 -13.84 0.53 11.38
N TYR A 30 -12.71 0.15 11.96
CA TYR A 30 -12.12 -1.16 11.76
C TYR A 30 -12.80 -2.27 12.58
N SER A 31 -13.26 -1.99 13.80
CA SER A 31 -14.06 -2.97 14.57
C SER A 31 -15.41 -3.23 13.89
N ARG A 32 -16.05 -2.21 13.31
CA ARG A 32 -17.29 -2.37 12.54
C ARG A 32 -17.08 -3.23 11.29
N GLN A 33 -16.03 -2.94 10.52
CA GLN A 33 -15.69 -3.71 9.31
C GLN A 33 -15.37 -5.18 9.62
N GLN A 34 -14.74 -5.45 10.77
CA GLN A 34 -14.31 -6.78 11.18
C GLN A 34 -15.24 -7.43 12.22
N HIS A 35 -16.46 -6.93 12.40
CA HIS A 35 -17.37 -7.41 13.44
C HIS A 35 -17.58 -8.93 13.39
N ALA A 36 -17.79 -9.49 12.20
CA ALA A 36 -17.93 -10.93 12.02
C ALA A 36 -16.69 -11.73 12.46
N ARG A 37 -15.48 -11.20 12.25
CA ARG A 37 -14.22 -11.82 12.70
C ARG A 37 -14.10 -11.74 14.23
N LEU A 38 -14.43 -10.59 14.80
CA LEU A 38 -14.38 -10.34 16.24
C LEU A 38 -15.37 -11.20 17.03
N THR A 39 -16.55 -11.46 16.48
CA THR A 39 -17.57 -12.29 17.15
C THR A 39 -17.45 -13.78 16.85
N LYS A 40 -16.46 -14.21 16.04
CA LYS A 40 -16.30 -15.61 15.66
C LYS A 40 -15.89 -16.49 16.83
N TYR A 41 -14.98 -16.00 17.68
CA TYR A 41 -14.45 -16.72 18.84
C TYR A 41 -14.88 -16.02 20.13
N HIS A 42 -15.30 -16.79 21.12
CA HIS A 42 -15.79 -16.25 22.40
C HIS A 42 -14.78 -15.32 23.07
N GLU A 43 -13.51 -15.75 23.15
CA GLU A 43 -12.43 -14.99 23.77
C GLU A 43 -12.23 -13.63 23.09
N THR A 44 -12.19 -13.62 21.76
CA THR A 44 -11.99 -12.41 20.97
C THR A 44 -13.17 -11.47 21.09
N ALA A 45 -14.39 -11.99 21.12
CA ALA A 45 -15.57 -11.19 21.34
C ALA A 45 -15.51 -10.51 22.71
N GLN A 46 -15.10 -11.24 23.76
CA GLN A 46 -14.99 -10.68 25.10
C GLN A 46 -13.95 -9.54 25.20
N VAL A 47 -12.83 -9.64 24.49
CA VAL A 47 -11.74 -8.65 24.58
C VAL A 47 -11.93 -7.46 23.63
N PHE A 48 -12.39 -7.71 22.40
CA PHE A 48 -12.35 -6.74 21.30
C PHE A 48 -13.73 -6.25 20.85
N THR A 49 -14.78 -6.47 21.63
CA THR A 49 -16.13 -5.94 21.35
C THR A 49 -16.73 -5.25 22.57
N HIS A 50 -17.67 -4.34 22.32
CA HIS A 50 -18.52 -3.75 23.33
C HIS A 50 -19.84 -4.52 23.39
N GLU A 51 -19.99 -5.44 24.36
CA GLU A 51 -21.20 -6.28 24.49
C GLU A 51 -21.56 -7.08 23.20
N ASN A 52 -20.56 -7.68 22.53
CA ASN A 52 -20.67 -8.32 21.21
C ASN A 52 -21.03 -7.36 20.06
N GLN A 53 -20.96 -6.05 20.26
CA GLN A 53 -21.06 -5.03 19.22
C GLN A 53 -19.68 -4.44 18.91
N TYR A 54 -19.53 -3.87 17.72
CA TYR A 54 -18.33 -3.09 17.40
C TYR A 54 -18.21 -1.87 18.32
N TRP A 55 -16.98 -1.38 18.52
CA TRP A 55 -16.72 -0.17 19.31
C TRP A 55 -17.24 1.07 18.58
N ARG A 56 -17.83 2.00 19.31
CA ARG A 56 -18.14 3.35 18.80
C ARG A 56 -17.08 4.32 19.28
N GLU A 57 -16.84 5.37 18.50
CA GLU A 57 -15.98 6.47 18.93
C GLU A 57 -16.47 7.01 20.29
N GLY A 58 -15.56 7.12 21.25
CA GLY A 58 -15.87 7.54 22.63
C GLY A 58 -16.17 6.40 23.61
N ASP A 59 -16.39 5.17 23.15
CA ASP A 59 -16.55 4.02 24.05
C ASP A 59 -15.25 3.79 24.85
N TRP A 60 -15.37 3.32 26.09
CA TRP A 60 -14.20 3.04 26.94
C TRP A 60 -13.73 1.60 26.78
N ILE A 61 -12.48 1.42 26.37
CA ILE A 61 -11.85 0.12 26.13
C ILE A 61 -10.99 -0.24 27.34
N VAL A 62 -11.22 -1.43 27.91
CA VAL A 62 -10.37 -2.02 28.95
C VAL A 62 -9.95 -3.43 28.54
N GLN A 63 -8.68 -3.77 28.73
CA GLN A 63 -8.07 -5.04 28.33
C GLN A 63 -7.27 -5.64 29.51
N PRO A 64 -7.93 -6.00 30.63
CA PRO A 64 -7.24 -6.42 31.86
C PRO A 64 -6.37 -7.66 31.67
N GLU A 65 -6.75 -8.59 30.78
CA GLU A 65 -5.95 -9.77 30.48
C GLU A 65 -4.67 -9.45 29.73
N LEU A 66 -4.71 -8.48 28.80
CA LEU A 66 -3.52 -7.97 28.13
C LEU A 66 -2.60 -7.26 29.14
N GLY A 67 -3.18 -6.49 30.06
CA GLY A 67 -2.45 -5.88 31.18
C GLY A 67 -1.73 -6.92 32.04
N LYS A 68 -2.41 -8.01 32.41
CA LYS A 68 -1.80 -9.17 33.10
C LYS A 68 -0.67 -9.79 32.28
N THR A 69 -0.85 -9.96 30.97
CA THR A 69 0.21 -10.47 30.09
C THR A 69 1.44 -9.57 30.14
N PHE A 70 1.28 -8.26 30.02
CA PHE A 70 2.40 -7.32 30.12
C PHE A 70 3.07 -7.33 31.50
N GLN A 71 2.30 -7.48 32.60
CA GLN A 71 2.87 -7.66 33.94
C GLN A 71 3.76 -8.91 34.03
N ILE A 72 3.32 -10.04 33.45
CA ILE A 72 4.12 -11.27 33.38
C ILE A 72 5.42 -11.02 32.61
N LEU A 73 5.37 -10.35 31.46
CA LEU A 73 6.57 -10.05 30.66
C LEU A 73 7.53 -9.11 31.39
N ARG A 74 7.01 -8.12 32.13
CA ARG A 74 7.80 -7.22 32.97
C ARG A 74 8.56 -7.98 34.06
N GLU A 75 7.87 -8.90 34.74
CA GLU A 75 8.40 -9.59 35.94
C GLU A 75 9.30 -10.79 35.59
N GLN A 76 9.01 -11.49 34.49
CA GLN A 76 9.63 -12.75 34.13
C GLN A 76 10.47 -12.66 32.85
N GLY A 77 10.43 -11.52 32.15
CA GLY A 77 11.06 -11.31 30.86
C GLY A 77 10.29 -11.93 29.69
N PHE A 78 10.72 -11.63 28.46
CA PHE A 78 10.02 -12.06 27.23
C PHE A 78 9.97 -13.59 27.04
N ASN A 79 10.89 -14.35 27.66
CA ASN A 79 10.85 -15.81 27.64
C ASN A 79 9.56 -16.40 28.24
N ALA A 80 8.85 -15.68 29.11
CA ALA A 80 7.56 -16.12 29.64
C ALA A 80 6.50 -16.27 28.53
N PHE A 81 6.58 -15.48 27.45
CA PHE A 81 5.73 -15.63 26.27
C PHE A 81 6.00 -16.94 25.53
N TYR A 82 7.28 -17.24 25.30
CA TYR A 82 7.73 -18.34 24.43
C TYR A 82 7.84 -19.70 25.12
N LYS A 83 8.06 -19.71 26.44
CA LYS A 83 8.38 -20.93 27.22
C LYS A 83 7.48 -21.15 28.44
N GLY A 84 6.62 -20.19 28.75
CA GLY A 84 5.74 -20.20 29.92
C GLY A 84 4.32 -20.71 29.65
N ASP A 85 3.39 -20.35 30.54
CA ASP A 85 1.99 -20.76 30.42
C ASP A 85 1.25 -20.05 29.26
N ILE A 86 1.73 -18.86 28.84
CA ILE A 86 1.25 -18.17 27.63
C ILE A 86 1.49 -19.06 26.40
N ALA A 87 2.69 -19.62 26.26
CA ALA A 87 3.05 -20.53 25.15
C ALA A 87 2.15 -21.77 25.10
N LYS A 88 1.87 -22.37 26.27
CA LYS A 88 0.98 -23.54 26.38
C LYS A 88 -0.43 -23.19 25.91
N GLN A 89 -0.95 -22.05 26.35
CA GLN A 89 -2.30 -21.65 25.98
C GLN A 89 -2.42 -21.25 24.51
N LEU A 90 -1.38 -20.61 23.96
CA LEU A 90 -1.26 -20.32 22.53
C LEU A 90 -1.33 -21.62 21.70
N VAL A 91 -0.47 -22.59 22.03
CA VAL A 91 -0.43 -23.88 21.32
C VAL A 91 -1.77 -24.61 21.43
N ASN A 92 -2.41 -24.59 22.60
CA ASN A 92 -3.71 -25.22 22.79
C ASN A 92 -4.78 -24.59 21.88
N VAL A 93 -4.95 -23.27 21.92
CA VAL A 93 -6.00 -22.60 21.12
C VAL A 93 -5.76 -22.73 19.61
N VAL A 94 -4.50 -22.69 19.17
CA VAL A 94 -4.16 -22.89 17.75
C VAL A 94 -4.47 -24.32 17.32
N LYS A 95 -4.16 -25.34 18.14
CA LYS A 95 -4.50 -26.75 17.85
C LYS A 95 -6.00 -27.00 17.81
N GLU A 96 -6.76 -26.39 18.71
CA GLU A 96 -8.24 -26.45 18.69
C GLU A 96 -8.82 -25.88 17.39
N CYS A 97 -8.14 -24.90 16.80
CA CYS A 97 -8.52 -24.32 15.50
C CYS A 97 -7.96 -25.10 14.30
N GLY A 98 -7.18 -26.18 14.50
CA GLY A 98 -6.62 -27.00 13.42
C GLY A 98 -5.17 -26.69 13.03
N GLY A 99 -4.53 -25.70 13.69
CA GLY A 99 -3.13 -25.36 13.43
C GLY A 99 -2.13 -26.35 14.06
N THR A 100 -0.89 -26.28 13.60
CA THR A 100 0.14 -27.29 13.90
C THR A 100 1.29 -26.79 14.78
N ILE A 101 1.24 -25.53 15.24
CA ILE A 101 2.31 -24.96 16.08
C ILE A 101 2.50 -25.77 17.37
N THR A 102 3.75 -25.91 17.79
CA THR A 102 4.17 -26.65 18.97
C THR A 102 4.88 -25.75 19.97
N LEU A 103 5.07 -26.25 21.19
CA LEU A 103 5.89 -25.55 22.19
C LEU A 103 7.36 -25.49 21.77
N GLU A 104 7.82 -26.46 20.99
CA GLU A 104 9.18 -26.48 20.46
C GLU A 104 9.38 -25.37 19.43
N ASP A 105 8.40 -25.14 18.55
CA ASP A 105 8.44 -24.03 17.59
C ASP A 105 8.58 -22.67 18.30
N LEU A 106 7.79 -22.44 19.37
CA LEU A 106 7.87 -21.22 20.17
C LEU A 106 9.20 -21.11 20.94
N ALA A 107 9.66 -22.20 21.56
CA ALA A 107 10.85 -22.20 22.39
C ALA A 107 12.15 -22.01 21.58
N ASN A 108 12.15 -22.42 20.32
CA ASN A 108 13.27 -22.34 19.38
C ASN A 108 13.24 -21.08 18.50
N TYR A 109 12.20 -20.26 18.57
CA TYR A 109 12.15 -18.99 17.84
C TYR A 109 13.21 -18.03 18.34
N ASP A 110 13.94 -17.41 17.41
CA ASP A 110 14.90 -16.35 17.67
C ASP A 110 14.78 -15.24 16.62
N ILE A 111 15.08 -14.01 17.04
CA ILE A 111 15.08 -12.86 16.14
C ILE A 111 16.35 -12.87 15.28
N GLN A 112 16.26 -12.36 14.05
CA GLN A 112 17.43 -12.18 13.20
C GLN A 112 17.86 -10.72 13.17
N ILE A 113 19.14 -10.48 13.44
CA ILE A 113 19.77 -9.17 13.25
C ILE A 113 20.52 -9.23 11.92
N LYS A 114 20.09 -8.41 10.95
CA LYS A 114 20.64 -8.37 9.60
C LYS A 114 21.22 -7.00 9.27
N THR A 115 22.21 -7.00 8.38
CA THR A 115 22.66 -5.75 7.75
C THR A 115 21.54 -5.28 6.80
N PRO A 116 21.16 -4.00 6.80
CA PRO A 116 20.18 -3.48 5.86
C PRO A 116 20.68 -3.65 4.43
N ILE A 117 19.75 -3.80 3.49
CA ILE A 117 20.11 -3.60 2.09
C ILE A 117 20.37 -2.10 1.87
N SER A 118 21.23 -1.78 0.91
CA SER A 118 21.57 -0.40 0.63
C SER A 118 21.84 -0.16 -0.85
N ALA A 119 21.44 1.02 -1.33
CA ALA A 119 21.82 1.52 -2.64
C ALA A 119 21.91 3.04 -2.62
N THR A 120 22.64 3.61 -3.58
CA THR A 120 22.61 5.05 -3.82
C THR A 120 21.45 5.40 -4.74
N PHE A 121 20.79 6.52 -4.44
CA PHE A 121 19.86 7.19 -5.33
C PHE A 121 20.25 8.67 -5.38
N LYS A 122 20.78 9.11 -6.53
CA LYS A 122 21.51 10.38 -6.67
C LYS A 122 22.68 10.45 -5.67
N ASP A 123 22.69 11.46 -4.81
CA ASP A 123 23.68 11.70 -3.75
C ASP A 123 23.28 11.13 -2.38
N TYR A 124 22.14 10.42 -2.30
CA TYR A 124 21.62 9.83 -1.07
C TYR A 124 21.93 8.34 -0.94
N ASP A 125 22.30 7.91 0.27
CA ASP A 125 22.38 6.49 0.62
C ASP A 125 21.04 6.04 1.23
N ILE A 126 20.39 5.08 0.59
CA ILE A 126 19.11 4.51 1.03
C ILE A 126 19.37 3.20 1.75
N TYR A 127 18.88 3.06 2.98
CA TYR A 127 18.94 1.83 3.77
C TYR A 127 17.53 1.33 4.05
N SER A 128 17.26 0.06 3.75
CA SER A 128 15.92 -0.52 3.95
C SER A 128 16.00 -2.00 4.37
N MET A 129 14.83 -2.58 4.63
CA MET A 129 14.69 -3.97 5.05
C MET A 129 15.03 -4.94 3.90
N GLY A 130 15.91 -5.91 4.16
CA GLY A 130 16.22 -7.00 3.23
C GLY A 130 15.26 -8.19 3.34
N PRO A 131 15.53 -9.28 2.59
CA PRO A 131 14.81 -10.54 2.71
C PRO A 131 14.68 -11.03 4.16
N SER A 132 13.57 -11.61 4.60
CA SER A 132 12.39 -12.06 3.83
C SER A 132 11.37 -10.95 3.52
N SER A 133 11.70 -9.67 3.73
CA SER A 133 10.88 -8.59 3.16
C SER A 133 11.27 -8.34 1.70
N SER A 134 10.25 -8.15 0.86
CA SER A 134 10.38 -7.63 -0.50
C SER A 134 10.48 -6.11 -0.56
N GLY A 135 10.07 -5.44 0.53
CA GLY A 135 9.75 -4.02 0.50
C GLY A 135 10.93 -3.14 0.14
N GLY A 136 12.06 -3.30 0.83
CA GLY A 136 13.23 -2.46 0.62
C GLY A 136 13.82 -2.58 -0.79
N ILE A 137 13.95 -3.81 -1.30
CA ILE A 137 14.52 -4.04 -2.64
C ILE A 137 13.63 -3.40 -3.70
N THR A 138 12.31 -3.60 -3.58
CA THR A 138 11.34 -3.06 -4.54
C THR A 138 11.28 -1.54 -4.50
N VAL A 139 11.36 -0.91 -3.31
CA VAL A 139 11.46 0.56 -3.17
C VAL A 139 12.72 1.07 -3.89
N ILE A 140 13.87 0.45 -3.65
CA ILE A 140 15.14 0.84 -4.30
C ILE A 140 15.03 0.70 -5.82
N GLN A 141 14.44 -0.38 -6.33
CA GLN A 141 14.24 -0.56 -7.76
C GLN A 141 13.39 0.56 -8.37
N ILE A 142 12.26 0.92 -7.74
CA ILE A 142 11.40 2.01 -8.22
C ILE A 142 12.19 3.32 -8.30
N LEU A 143 12.94 3.67 -7.25
CA LEU A 143 13.76 4.89 -7.23
C LEU A 143 14.79 4.89 -8.37
N LYS A 144 15.56 3.82 -8.50
CA LYS A 144 16.65 3.71 -9.49
C LYS A 144 16.16 3.60 -10.93
N LEU A 145 15.01 2.97 -11.18
CA LEU A 145 14.36 2.98 -12.50
C LEU A 145 14.01 4.41 -12.95
N LEU A 146 13.62 5.26 -12.01
CA LEU A 146 13.27 6.66 -12.25
C LEU A 146 14.47 7.62 -12.24
N GLU A 147 15.64 7.17 -11.79
CA GLU A 147 16.88 7.97 -11.72
C GLU A 147 17.36 8.45 -13.09
N HIS A 148 16.92 7.81 -14.17
CA HIS A 148 17.29 8.12 -15.54
C HIS A 148 16.36 9.11 -16.25
N VAL A 149 15.35 9.64 -15.54
CA VAL A 149 14.36 10.58 -16.07
C VAL A 149 14.47 11.92 -15.32
N ASP A 150 14.29 13.04 -16.03
CA ASP A 150 14.30 14.38 -15.43
C ASP A 150 12.99 14.67 -14.70
N LEU A 151 12.77 13.94 -13.59
CA LEU A 151 11.61 14.10 -12.72
C LEU A 151 11.43 15.55 -12.23
N PRO A 152 12.50 16.28 -11.79
CA PRO A 152 12.34 17.66 -11.33
C PRO A 152 11.66 18.57 -12.36
N SER A 153 11.96 18.41 -13.65
CA SER A 153 11.35 19.21 -14.72
C SER A 153 9.86 18.93 -14.95
N MET A 154 9.39 17.72 -14.60
CA MET A 154 8.00 17.30 -14.78
C MET A 154 7.09 17.90 -13.72
N GLY A 155 7.58 17.99 -12.49
CA GLY A 155 6.83 18.46 -11.32
C GLY A 155 5.88 17.41 -10.74
N PRO A 156 5.46 17.62 -9.47
CA PRO A 156 4.55 16.70 -8.78
C PRO A 156 3.19 16.67 -9.48
N ARG A 157 2.52 15.50 -9.48
CA ARG A 157 1.22 15.23 -10.13
C ARG A 157 1.14 15.40 -11.65
N SER A 158 2.24 15.70 -12.33
CA SER A 158 2.22 15.75 -13.79
C SER A 158 1.93 14.37 -14.39
N VAL A 159 1.24 14.34 -15.53
CA VAL A 159 0.93 13.09 -16.25
C VAL A 159 2.22 12.36 -16.62
N ASP A 160 3.27 13.09 -16.98
CA ASP A 160 4.58 12.51 -17.30
C ASP A 160 5.22 11.81 -16.10
N TYR A 161 5.26 12.46 -14.93
CA TYR A 161 5.78 11.83 -13.72
C TYR A 161 4.97 10.58 -13.35
N LEU A 162 3.64 10.70 -13.26
CA LEU A 162 2.78 9.60 -12.85
C LEU A 162 2.85 8.42 -13.83
N HIS A 163 2.96 8.70 -15.13
CA HIS A 163 3.16 7.65 -16.14
C HIS A 163 4.46 6.87 -15.89
N HIS A 164 5.60 7.54 -15.69
CA HIS A 164 6.87 6.87 -15.43
C HIS A 164 6.84 6.12 -14.09
N LEU A 165 6.23 6.70 -13.07
CA LEU A 165 6.06 6.08 -11.76
C LEU A 165 5.28 4.77 -11.84
N ILE A 166 4.13 4.76 -12.53
CA ILE A 166 3.31 3.54 -12.73
C ILE A 166 4.13 2.44 -13.41
N GLN A 167 4.84 2.79 -14.48
CA GLN A 167 5.61 1.82 -15.26
C GLN A 167 6.83 1.31 -14.47
N ALA A 168 7.48 2.17 -13.68
CA ALA A 168 8.56 1.76 -12.78
C ALA A 168 8.04 0.82 -11.68
N MET A 169 6.86 1.07 -11.12
CA MET A 169 6.21 0.14 -10.19
C MET A 169 5.98 -1.22 -10.85
N HIS A 170 5.37 -1.27 -12.03
CA HIS A 170 5.10 -2.55 -12.72
C HIS A 170 6.38 -3.38 -12.92
N LEU A 171 7.47 -2.74 -13.38
CA LEU A 171 8.75 -3.41 -13.56
C LEU A 171 9.31 -3.93 -12.22
N ALA A 172 9.27 -3.14 -11.15
CA ALA A 172 9.79 -3.54 -9.85
C ALA A 172 8.94 -4.64 -9.18
N TYR A 173 7.60 -4.55 -9.27
CA TYR A 173 6.70 -5.57 -8.74
C TYR A 173 6.80 -6.90 -9.51
N SER A 174 7.09 -6.87 -10.81
CA SER A 174 7.36 -8.10 -11.58
C SER A 174 8.63 -8.81 -11.09
N ASP A 175 9.72 -8.08 -10.84
CA ASP A 175 10.95 -8.64 -10.27
C ASP A 175 10.73 -9.15 -8.85
N ARG A 176 9.98 -8.40 -8.03
CA ARG A 176 9.57 -8.82 -6.68
C ARG A 176 8.93 -10.20 -6.69
N ALA A 177 7.92 -10.38 -7.54
CA ALA A 177 7.16 -11.62 -7.62
C ALA A 177 8.05 -12.79 -8.08
N GLN A 178 9.05 -12.53 -8.92
CA GLN A 178 9.92 -13.59 -9.43
C GLN A 178 11.03 -14.01 -8.44
N TYR A 179 11.61 -13.06 -7.69
CA TYR A 179 12.92 -13.28 -7.06
C TYR A 179 12.96 -13.19 -5.53
N LEU A 180 11.94 -12.62 -4.88
CA LEU A 180 12.03 -12.28 -3.46
C LEU A 180 11.36 -13.33 -2.58
N ALA A 181 12.12 -13.86 -1.61
CA ALA A 181 11.70 -14.89 -0.67
C ALA A 181 12.55 -14.84 0.61
N ASP A 182 12.42 -15.82 1.50
CA ASP A 182 13.34 -16.00 2.64
C ASP A 182 14.74 -16.45 2.15
N ASP A 183 15.73 -15.62 2.40
CA ASP A 183 17.14 -15.82 2.05
C ASP A 183 17.85 -16.90 2.88
N ASN A 184 17.23 -17.41 3.94
CA ASN A 184 17.70 -18.62 4.63
C ASN A 184 17.37 -19.90 3.85
N PHE A 185 16.43 -19.83 2.88
CA PHE A 185 15.91 -20.99 2.14
C PHE A 185 16.26 -20.95 0.66
N HIS A 186 16.33 -19.75 0.07
CA HIS A 186 16.65 -19.56 -1.35
C HIS A 186 17.68 -18.44 -1.50
N GLU A 187 18.57 -18.57 -2.49
CA GLU A 187 19.49 -17.49 -2.82
C GLU A 187 18.72 -16.35 -3.51
N VAL A 188 18.61 -15.20 -2.85
CA VAL A 188 18.00 -14.00 -3.41
C VAL A 188 19.09 -13.16 -4.09
N PRO A 189 19.01 -12.86 -5.40
CA PRO A 189 20.05 -12.15 -6.15
C PRO A 189 20.01 -10.64 -5.88
N VAL A 190 20.10 -10.23 -4.60
CA VAL A 190 19.90 -8.84 -4.15
C VAL A 190 20.78 -7.86 -4.92
N GLN A 191 22.07 -8.16 -5.07
CA GLN A 191 23.01 -7.26 -5.75
C GLN A 191 22.67 -7.08 -7.23
N SER A 192 22.26 -8.15 -7.92
CA SER A 192 21.83 -8.07 -9.31
C SER A 192 20.52 -7.29 -9.48
N LEU A 193 19.60 -7.42 -8.53
CA LEU A 193 18.30 -6.74 -8.55
C LEU A 193 18.41 -5.22 -8.34
N ILE A 194 19.43 -4.75 -7.61
CA ILE A 194 19.65 -3.32 -7.32
C ILE A 194 20.81 -2.72 -8.12
N ASP A 195 21.39 -3.49 -9.06
CA ASP A 195 22.51 -3.07 -9.89
C ASP A 195 22.12 -1.93 -10.85
N ASP A 196 23.03 -0.96 -11.00
CA ASP A 196 22.83 0.24 -11.80
C ASP A 196 22.63 -0.08 -13.29
N ASP A 197 23.43 -1.00 -13.84
CA ASP A 197 23.38 -1.34 -15.26
C ASP A 197 22.13 -2.16 -15.57
N TYR A 198 21.73 -3.06 -14.66
CA TYR A 198 20.48 -3.80 -14.75
C TYR A 198 19.26 -2.86 -14.76
N LEU A 199 19.16 -1.96 -13.80
CA LEU A 199 18.01 -1.05 -13.69
C LEU A 199 17.99 -0.01 -14.79
N LYS A 200 19.16 0.44 -15.25
CA LYS A 200 19.28 1.26 -16.47
C LYS A 200 18.79 0.53 -17.71
N ALA A 201 19.08 -0.77 -17.86
CA ALA A 201 18.56 -1.56 -18.96
C ALA A 201 17.03 -1.73 -18.88
N ARG A 202 16.50 -2.01 -17.68
CA ARG A 202 15.05 -2.13 -17.42
C ARG A 202 14.30 -0.82 -17.67
N SER A 203 14.86 0.33 -17.29
CA SER A 203 14.23 1.65 -17.50
C SER A 203 13.91 1.97 -18.96
N LYS A 204 14.64 1.37 -19.91
CA LYS A 204 14.39 1.53 -21.36
C LYS A 204 13.09 0.87 -21.84
N LEU A 205 12.46 0.05 -21.00
CA LEU A 205 11.14 -0.54 -21.28
C LEU A 205 10.00 0.45 -21.03
N ILE A 206 10.28 1.60 -20.42
CA ILE A 206 9.31 2.67 -20.19
C ILE A 206 9.29 3.58 -21.43
N ASP A 207 8.23 3.49 -22.22
CA ASP A 207 7.96 4.44 -23.32
C ASP A 207 7.25 5.67 -22.75
N SER A 208 7.85 6.85 -22.87
CA SER A 208 7.34 8.08 -22.24
C SER A 208 5.91 8.50 -22.65
N ASN A 209 5.38 7.97 -23.76
CA ASN A 209 4.08 8.37 -24.31
C ASN A 209 3.02 7.26 -24.24
N LYS A 210 3.42 5.99 -24.06
CA LYS A 210 2.50 4.85 -24.10
C LYS A 210 2.80 3.86 -22.99
N ALA A 211 1.77 3.46 -22.23
CA ALA A 211 1.88 2.41 -21.24
C ALA A 211 2.28 1.09 -21.90
N ASN A 212 3.38 0.50 -21.43
CA ASN A 212 3.66 -0.90 -21.65
C ASN A 212 2.80 -1.73 -20.70
N ILE A 213 2.04 -2.65 -21.28
CA ILE A 213 1.13 -3.55 -20.56
C ILE A 213 1.64 -4.99 -20.53
N ASP A 214 2.62 -5.32 -21.36
CA ASP A 214 3.27 -6.63 -21.43
C ASP A 214 4.53 -6.55 -20.57
N ILE A 215 4.32 -6.55 -19.24
CA ILE A 215 5.38 -6.40 -18.25
C ILE A 215 5.79 -7.78 -17.73
N GLU A 216 7.05 -8.12 -17.96
CA GLU A 216 7.70 -9.32 -17.44
C GLU A 216 8.83 -8.93 -16.48
N HIS A 217 9.17 -9.85 -15.58
CA HIS A 217 10.37 -9.73 -14.74
C HIS A 217 11.64 -9.68 -15.62
N GLY A 218 12.71 -9.05 -15.14
CA GLY A 218 14.01 -9.14 -15.81
C GLY A 218 14.67 -10.49 -15.58
N VAL A 219 15.85 -10.70 -16.16
CA VAL A 219 16.60 -11.96 -16.04
C VAL A 219 17.86 -11.71 -15.24
N VAL A 220 17.84 -12.03 -13.94
CA VAL A 220 19.00 -11.89 -13.04
C VAL A 220 19.51 -13.24 -12.50
N SER A 221 18.65 -14.25 -12.43
CA SER A 221 18.97 -15.62 -12.07
C SER A 221 17.86 -16.57 -12.55
N ASP A 222 18.15 -17.87 -12.57
CA ASP A 222 17.14 -18.91 -12.78
C ASP A 222 16.46 -19.25 -11.44
N CYS A 223 15.14 -19.09 -11.37
CA CYS A 223 14.32 -19.56 -10.26
C CYS A 223 12.89 -19.88 -10.72
N ILE A 224 12.19 -20.69 -9.93
CA ILE A 224 10.75 -20.94 -10.12
C ILE A 224 10.03 -20.15 -9.04
N SER A 225 9.15 -19.25 -9.45
CA SER A 225 8.26 -18.53 -8.53
C SER A 225 6.80 -18.78 -8.90
N HIS A 226 5.96 -18.83 -7.87
CA HIS A 226 4.51 -18.86 -7.97
C HIS A 226 3.88 -17.70 -7.21
N THR A 227 4.70 -16.72 -6.80
CA THR A 227 4.22 -15.53 -6.11
C THR A 227 3.47 -14.66 -7.10
N ASP A 228 2.27 -14.25 -6.72
CA ASP A 228 1.46 -13.37 -7.52
C ASP A 228 2.04 -11.94 -7.48
N VAL A 229 1.95 -11.25 -8.62
CA VAL A 229 2.31 -9.83 -8.74
C VAL A 229 1.25 -8.96 -8.04
N GLU A 230 0.01 -9.44 -7.95
CA GLU A 230 -1.08 -8.76 -7.27
C GLU A 230 -1.35 -9.37 -5.89
N GLU A 231 -1.68 -8.51 -4.92
CA GLU A 231 -2.04 -8.92 -3.57
C GLU A 231 -3.20 -8.08 -3.04
N ASN A 232 -4.04 -8.68 -2.19
CA ASN A 232 -5.09 -7.94 -1.50
C ASN A 232 -4.47 -6.99 -0.46
N HIS A 233 -5.08 -5.83 -0.29
CA HIS A 233 -4.71 -4.91 0.79
C HIS A 233 -5.03 -5.51 2.16
N THR A 234 -4.04 -5.42 3.06
CA THR A 234 -4.18 -5.61 4.49
C THR A 234 -3.54 -4.43 5.20
N GLU A 235 -3.70 -4.36 6.52
CA GLU A 235 -3.22 -3.23 7.31
C GLU A 235 -2.01 -3.61 8.16
N THR A 236 -1.34 -2.61 8.69
CA THR A 236 -0.12 -2.73 9.50
C THR A 236 -0.03 -1.44 10.32
N THR A 237 1.00 -1.27 11.16
CA THR A 237 1.34 0.05 11.72
C THR A 237 2.82 0.37 11.53
N HIS A 238 3.12 1.66 11.41
CA HIS A 238 4.49 2.17 11.36
C HIS A 238 4.65 3.31 12.36
N PHE A 239 5.82 3.39 12.98
CA PHE A 239 6.24 4.56 13.72
C PHE A 239 7.76 4.75 13.59
N CYS A 240 8.20 5.99 13.76
CA CYS A 240 9.61 6.32 13.79
C CYS A 240 9.92 7.30 14.93
N VAL A 241 11.14 7.22 15.45
CA VAL A 241 11.61 8.01 16.59
C VAL A 241 13.04 8.45 16.32
N ILE A 242 13.35 9.69 16.71
CA ILE A 242 14.71 10.20 16.82
C ILE A 242 14.94 10.75 18.22
N ASP A 243 16.11 10.52 18.80
CA ASP A 243 16.49 11.09 20.09
C ASP A 243 17.55 12.19 19.97
N LYS A 244 17.81 12.87 21.10
CA LYS A 244 18.82 13.93 21.21
C LYS A 244 20.26 13.47 21.01
N GLU A 245 20.52 12.17 21.09
CA GLU A 245 21.84 11.57 20.85
C GLU A 245 22.03 11.22 19.35
N GLY A 246 20.98 11.39 18.54
CA GLY A 246 20.98 11.10 17.10
C GLY A 246 20.63 9.65 16.77
N ASN A 247 20.16 8.86 17.74
CA ASN A 247 19.67 7.51 17.47
C ASN A 247 18.32 7.60 16.73
N ILE A 248 18.16 6.79 15.68
CA ILE A 248 16.93 6.72 14.88
C ILE A 248 16.41 5.30 14.88
N ALA A 249 15.10 5.16 15.10
CA ALA A 249 14.37 3.92 14.93
C ALA A 249 13.26 4.11 13.90
N SER A 250 13.19 3.19 12.93
CA SER A 250 12.12 3.09 11.93
C SER A 250 11.49 1.71 12.07
N PHE A 251 10.26 1.64 12.57
CA PHE A 251 9.66 0.38 13.00
C PHE A 251 8.29 0.18 12.36
N THR A 252 8.22 -0.77 11.44
CA THR A 252 6.96 -1.33 10.92
C THR A 252 6.65 -2.66 11.59
N THR A 253 5.43 -2.83 12.12
CA THR A 253 4.99 -4.06 12.81
C THR A 253 3.56 -4.43 12.42
N SER A 254 3.28 -5.73 12.32
CA SER A 254 2.02 -6.24 11.78
C SER A 254 1.57 -7.55 12.42
N ILE A 255 0.26 -7.78 12.39
CA ILE A 255 -0.38 -9.09 12.62
C ILE A 255 -1.02 -9.65 11.33
N GLY A 256 -0.68 -9.09 10.17
CA GLY A 256 -1.30 -9.38 8.89
C GLY A 256 -2.61 -8.63 8.75
N MET A 257 -3.73 -9.33 8.59
CA MET A 257 -5.05 -8.71 8.50
C MET A 257 -5.42 -7.90 9.75
N ILE A 258 -6.38 -6.96 9.59
CA ILE A 258 -6.99 -6.25 10.71
C ILE A 258 -7.60 -7.28 11.68
N TYR A 259 -7.24 -7.17 12.96
CA TYR A 259 -7.54 -8.16 14.01
C TYR A 259 -6.96 -9.57 13.78
N GLY A 260 -5.91 -9.69 12.96
CA GLY A 260 -5.14 -10.92 12.78
C GLY A 260 -6.03 -12.11 12.43
N SER A 261 -5.82 -13.26 13.03
CA SER A 261 -6.63 -14.46 12.77
C SER A 261 -8.03 -14.40 13.39
N GLY A 262 -8.28 -13.38 14.23
CA GLY A 262 -9.44 -13.34 15.12
C GLY A 262 -9.33 -14.31 16.30
N ILE A 263 -8.22 -15.04 16.47
CA ILE A 263 -8.01 -15.94 17.61
C ILE A 263 -7.25 -15.19 18.70
N THR A 264 -7.82 -15.10 19.90
CA THR A 264 -7.19 -14.52 21.08
C THR A 264 -6.75 -15.64 22.02
N ILE A 265 -5.54 -15.54 22.60
CA ILE A 265 -5.04 -16.52 23.57
C ILE A 265 -5.90 -16.44 24.86
N PRO A 266 -6.61 -17.51 25.25
CA PRO A 266 -7.52 -17.43 26.37
C PRO A 266 -6.88 -17.04 27.70
N GLY A 267 -7.45 -16.04 28.39
CA GLY A 267 -6.97 -15.56 29.69
C GLY A 267 -5.73 -14.65 29.64
N TYR A 268 -5.31 -14.23 28.44
CA TYR A 268 -4.12 -13.41 28.19
C TYR A 268 -4.38 -12.20 27.27
N GLY A 269 -5.55 -12.09 26.62
CA GLY A 269 -5.90 -10.94 25.78
C GLY A 269 -4.98 -10.69 24.57
N VAL A 270 -4.16 -11.67 24.14
CA VAL A 270 -3.24 -11.52 23.01
C VAL A 270 -3.87 -12.06 21.74
N LEU A 271 -4.02 -11.20 20.74
CA LEU A 271 -4.55 -11.55 19.42
C LEU A 271 -3.45 -12.15 18.53
N LEU A 272 -3.75 -13.26 17.85
CA LEU A 272 -2.82 -13.96 16.99
C LEU A 272 -2.84 -13.42 15.55
N ASN A 273 -1.70 -13.51 14.88
CA ASN A 273 -1.50 -12.98 13.53
C ASN A 273 -2.02 -13.93 12.42
N THR A 274 -1.95 -13.46 11.17
CA THR A 274 -2.28 -14.21 9.93
C THR A 274 -1.11 -14.36 8.97
N THR A 275 0.12 -14.04 9.40
CA THR A 275 1.28 -13.80 8.52
C THR A 275 1.69 -14.97 7.62
N MET A 276 1.24 -16.20 7.92
CA MET A 276 1.39 -17.34 7.02
C MET A 276 0.75 -17.11 5.65
N ASP A 277 -0.15 -16.13 5.52
CA ASP A 277 -0.77 -15.70 4.26
C ASP A 277 0.21 -15.07 3.26
N GLY A 278 1.41 -14.69 3.70
CA GLY A 278 2.49 -14.21 2.83
C GLY A 278 3.22 -15.32 2.07
N PHE A 279 2.86 -16.60 2.25
CA PHE A 279 3.38 -17.70 1.43
C PHE A 279 2.54 -17.94 0.17
N ASP A 280 3.16 -18.62 -0.79
CA ASP A 280 2.46 -19.19 -1.94
C ASP A 280 1.82 -20.52 -1.57
N VAL A 281 0.54 -20.67 -1.90
CA VAL A 281 -0.20 -21.93 -1.70
C VAL A 281 0.15 -22.98 -2.76
N VAL A 282 0.73 -22.54 -3.89
CA VAL A 282 1.22 -23.43 -4.95
C VAL A 282 2.65 -23.84 -4.61
N ALA A 283 2.84 -25.13 -4.33
CA ALA A 283 4.15 -25.69 -4.03
C ALA A 283 5.10 -25.66 -5.24
N GLY A 284 6.40 -25.70 -4.97
CA GLY A 284 7.50 -25.72 -5.95
C GLY A 284 8.16 -24.37 -6.22
N GLY A 285 7.62 -23.28 -5.67
CA GLY A 285 8.14 -21.92 -5.82
C GLY A 285 9.05 -21.46 -4.68
N ILE A 286 9.88 -20.44 -4.92
CA ILE A 286 10.79 -19.87 -3.92
C ILE A 286 10.09 -19.32 -2.66
N ASN A 287 8.80 -19.01 -2.71
CA ASN A 287 8.01 -18.55 -1.55
C ASN A 287 6.94 -19.58 -1.14
N GLU A 288 7.16 -20.87 -1.39
CA GLU A 288 6.29 -21.93 -0.87
C GLU A 288 6.36 -22.07 0.66
N ILE A 289 5.31 -22.63 1.26
CA ILE A 289 5.24 -22.96 2.68
C ILE A 289 6.30 -24.02 3.03
N ALA A 290 7.20 -23.70 3.96
CA ALA A 290 8.16 -24.66 4.52
C ALA A 290 8.35 -24.46 6.03
N PRO A 291 8.68 -25.53 6.79
CA PRO A 291 8.97 -25.41 8.23
C PRO A 291 10.11 -24.44 8.51
N TYR A 292 9.96 -23.59 9.54
CA TYR A 292 10.93 -22.55 9.94
C TYR A 292 11.22 -21.44 8.92
N LYS A 293 10.59 -21.50 7.74
CA LYS A 293 10.68 -20.44 6.73
C LYS A 293 9.83 -19.26 7.14
N ARG A 294 10.26 -18.05 6.78
CA ARG A 294 9.47 -16.83 6.97
C ARG A 294 8.71 -16.51 5.68
N PRO A 295 7.44 -16.12 5.78
CA PRO A 295 6.67 -15.68 4.64
C PRO A 295 7.23 -14.36 4.07
N LEU A 296 6.97 -14.12 2.79
CA LEU A 296 7.31 -12.86 2.14
C LEU A 296 6.54 -11.71 2.77
N SER A 297 7.25 -10.63 3.12
CA SER A 297 6.64 -9.40 3.63
C SER A 297 6.78 -8.24 2.64
N ASN A 298 5.96 -7.20 2.79
CA ASN A 298 6.03 -5.96 2.01
C ASN A 298 6.57 -4.77 2.82
N MET A 299 6.90 -4.97 4.10
CA MET A 299 7.32 -3.90 5.00
C MET A 299 8.65 -3.28 4.55
N ALA A 300 8.70 -1.95 4.42
CA ALA A 300 9.87 -1.21 3.96
C ALA A 300 10.25 -0.03 4.90
N PRO A 301 10.48 -0.25 6.21
CA PRO A 301 11.04 0.82 7.05
C PRO A 301 12.38 1.25 6.47
N THR A 302 12.49 2.54 6.14
CA THR A 302 13.59 3.05 5.31
C THR A 302 14.23 4.27 5.99
N ILE A 303 15.56 4.29 6.02
CA ILE A 303 16.37 5.40 6.53
C ILE A 303 17.23 5.91 5.37
N VAL A 304 17.28 7.23 5.19
CA VAL A 304 18.06 7.91 4.17
C VAL A 304 19.18 8.71 4.83
N MET A 305 20.38 8.53 4.30
CA MET A 305 21.56 9.28 4.71
C MET A 305 22.01 10.19 3.56
N HIS A 306 22.58 11.33 3.91
CA HIS A 306 23.27 12.23 2.99
C HIS A 306 24.63 12.57 3.58
N HIS A 307 25.71 12.22 2.87
CA HIS A 307 27.09 12.39 3.33
C HIS A 307 27.34 11.83 4.75
N GLY A 308 26.82 10.63 5.02
CA GLY A 308 26.98 9.94 6.31
C GLY A 308 26.15 10.50 7.46
N LYS A 309 25.25 11.46 7.21
CA LYS A 309 24.30 11.98 8.21
C LYS A 309 22.88 11.53 7.89
N PRO A 310 22.06 11.12 8.88
CA PRO A 310 20.67 10.80 8.62
C PRO A 310 19.89 12.08 8.31
N ILE A 311 19.04 12.01 7.28
CA ILE A 311 18.22 13.15 6.85
C ILE A 311 16.73 12.85 6.85
N LEU A 312 16.35 11.58 6.76
CA LEU A 312 14.97 11.18 6.57
C LEU A 312 14.77 9.73 7.02
N THR A 313 13.67 9.43 7.69
CA THR A 313 13.13 8.08 7.84
C THR A 313 11.68 8.08 7.44
N VAL A 314 11.27 7.04 6.72
CA VAL A 314 9.90 6.87 6.22
C VAL A 314 9.51 5.40 6.35
N GLY A 315 8.27 5.17 6.70
CA GLY A 315 7.62 3.88 6.55
C GLY A 315 6.12 4.05 6.51
N ALA A 316 5.44 2.98 6.12
CA ALA A 316 4.00 2.95 5.99
C ALA A 316 3.47 1.55 6.32
N PRO A 317 2.19 1.43 6.69
CA PRO A 317 1.39 0.23 6.55
C PRO A 317 0.65 0.23 5.20
N GLY A 318 -0.16 -0.82 4.96
CA GLY A 318 -0.94 -0.97 3.71
C GLY A 318 -0.53 -2.16 2.84
N ALA A 319 -0.02 -3.24 3.44
CA ALA A 319 0.41 -4.46 2.74
C ALA A 319 1.33 -4.17 1.54
N ILE A 320 0.94 -4.61 0.35
CA ILE A 320 1.72 -4.44 -0.87
C ILE A 320 1.89 -2.96 -1.29
N SER A 321 0.97 -2.08 -0.90
CA SER A 321 1.06 -0.64 -1.18
C SER A 321 2.10 0.11 -0.34
N ILE A 322 2.62 -0.50 0.75
CA ILE A 322 3.72 0.08 1.55
C ILE A 322 4.87 0.54 0.66
N ILE A 323 5.22 -0.29 -0.32
CA ILE A 323 6.33 -0.05 -1.24
C ILE A 323 6.07 1.20 -2.07
N ALA A 324 4.86 1.33 -2.65
CA ALA A 324 4.47 2.50 -3.43
C ALA A 324 4.39 3.77 -2.57
N SER A 325 3.84 3.69 -1.34
CA SER A 325 3.73 4.85 -0.45
C SER A 325 5.09 5.34 0.03
N VAL A 326 6.01 4.43 0.38
CA VAL A 326 7.39 4.78 0.76
C VAL A 326 8.13 5.38 -0.45
N ALA A 327 8.09 4.74 -1.62
CA ALA A 327 8.79 5.24 -2.81
C ALA A 327 8.32 6.65 -3.22
N GLN A 328 7.01 6.90 -3.26
CA GLN A 328 6.47 8.23 -3.58
C GLN A 328 6.87 9.29 -2.55
N THR A 329 6.81 8.96 -1.25
CA THR A 329 7.23 9.89 -0.19
C THR A 329 8.72 10.24 -0.31
N LEU A 330 9.58 9.24 -0.60
CA LEU A 330 11.00 9.47 -0.85
C LEU A 330 11.23 10.35 -2.09
N ILE A 331 10.51 10.14 -3.18
CA ILE A 331 10.60 10.99 -4.38
C ILE A 331 10.16 12.42 -4.04
N ASN A 332 9.05 12.59 -3.32
CA ASN A 332 8.53 13.89 -2.94
C ASN A 332 9.55 14.72 -2.13
N VAL A 333 10.24 14.10 -1.18
CA VAL A 333 11.29 14.78 -0.40
C VAL A 333 12.58 14.97 -1.23
N LEU A 334 13.13 13.89 -1.80
CA LEU A 334 14.47 13.87 -2.40
C LEU A 334 14.54 14.45 -3.82
N VAL A 335 13.41 14.52 -4.53
CA VAL A 335 13.34 14.98 -5.93
C VAL A 335 12.56 16.28 -6.04
N PHE A 336 11.39 16.37 -5.41
CA PHE A 336 10.55 17.56 -5.47
C PHE A 336 10.81 18.57 -4.34
N GLY A 337 11.69 18.23 -3.39
CA GLY A 337 12.12 19.16 -2.33
C GLY A 337 11.02 19.50 -1.32
N MET A 338 10.01 18.65 -1.20
CA MET A 338 8.94 18.81 -0.21
C MET A 338 9.46 18.57 1.21
N ASP A 339 8.91 19.28 2.18
CA ASP A 339 9.07 18.89 3.58
C ASP A 339 8.32 17.58 3.87
N ILE A 340 8.61 16.93 5.00
CA ILE A 340 8.04 15.60 5.29
C ILE A 340 6.51 15.59 5.37
N GLN A 341 5.86 16.63 5.89
CA GLN A 341 4.40 16.65 5.96
C GLN A 341 3.80 16.89 4.57
N GLN A 342 4.37 17.82 3.78
CA GLN A 342 3.98 18.04 2.39
C GLN A 342 4.12 16.75 1.55
N ALA A 343 5.21 16.01 1.74
CA ALA A 343 5.46 14.77 1.03
C ALA A 343 4.47 13.66 1.40
N ILE A 344 4.00 13.64 2.65
CA ILE A 344 2.97 12.71 3.15
C ILE A 344 1.59 13.12 2.63
N ASP A 345 1.24 14.41 2.66
CA ASP A 345 -0.06 14.93 2.21
C ASP A 345 -0.26 14.89 0.67
N GLU A 346 0.82 14.64 -0.06
CA GLU A 346 0.79 14.53 -1.52
C GLU A 346 0.11 13.22 -1.95
N PRO A 347 -0.93 13.27 -2.83
CA PRO A 347 -1.73 12.11 -3.16
C PRO A 347 -0.92 11.05 -3.88
N ARG A 348 -1.29 9.80 -3.60
CA ARG A 348 -0.57 8.62 -4.05
C ARG A 348 -1.34 7.84 -5.09
N ILE A 349 -0.59 7.13 -5.91
CA ILE A 349 -1.10 6.07 -6.78
C ILE A 349 -0.44 4.74 -6.41
N TYR A 350 -1.12 3.63 -6.68
CA TYR A 350 -0.56 2.30 -6.50
C TYR A 350 -0.95 1.40 -7.66
N SER A 351 0.03 0.65 -8.17
CA SER A 351 -0.22 -0.42 -9.12
C SER A 351 0.95 -1.40 -9.13
N SER A 352 0.70 -2.66 -8.82
CA SER A 352 1.68 -3.72 -9.00
C SER A 352 1.61 -4.35 -10.39
N HIS A 353 0.48 -4.23 -11.07
CA HIS A 353 0.23 -4.87 -12.37
C HIS A 353 -0.60 -3.97 -13.32
N PRO A 354 -0.37 -4.01 -14.65
CA PRO A 354 -1.02 -3.09 -15.61
C PRO A 354 -2.55 -3.14 -15.73
N ASN A 355 -3.22 -4.16 -15.18
CA ASN A 355 -4.69 -4.29 -15.24
C ASN A 355 -5.43 -3.39 -14.25
N ARG A 356 -4.76 -2.87 -13.22
CA ARG A 356 -5.40 -2.17 -12.11
C ARG A 356 -4.47 -1.12 -11.50
N ILE A 357 -4.91 0.14 -11.56
CA ILE A 357 -4.19 1.28 -10.97
C ILE A 357 -5.12 2.04 -10.04
N GLU A 358 -4.77 2.02 -8.76
CA GLU A 358 -5.42 2.76 -7.69
C GLU A 358 -4.87 4.19 -7.61
N TRP A 359 -5.70 5.11 -7.18
CA TRP A 359 -5.33 6.52 -7.06
C TRP A 359 -6.17 7.21 -5.98
N GLU A 360 -5.56 8.16 -5.28
CA GLU A 360 -6.22 8.94 -4.23
C GLU A 360 -7.03 10.15 -4.78
N PRO A 361 -8.10 10.59 -4.10
CA PRO A 361 -9.10 11.50 -4.66
C PRO A 361 -8.62 12.92 -4.98
N GLN A 362 -7.43 13.32 -4.55
CA GLN A 362 -6.88 14.66 -4.77
C GLN A 362 -6.27 14.83 -6.18
N PHE A 363 -6.18 13.76 -6.98
CA PHE A 363 -5.86 13.88 -8.40
C PHE A 363 -7.00 14.50 -9.20
N SER A 364 -6.66 15.37 -10.16
CA SER A 364 -7.65 15.93 -11.06
C SER A 364 -8.20 14.86 -12.01
N GLN A 365 -9.49 14.93 -12.34
CA GLN A 365 -10.09 14.06 -13.37
C GLN A 365 -9.32 14.14 -14.69
N SER A 366 -8.84 15.33 -15.07
CA SER A 366 -8.06 15.51 -16.31
C SER A 366 -6.75 14.72 -16.32
N THR A 367 -6.08 14.61 -15.17
CA THR A 367 -4.88 13.78 -14.99
C THR A 367 -5.21 12.31 -15.19
N ILE A 368 -6.30 11.83 -14.57
CA ILE A 368 -6.74 10.42 -14.69
C ILE A 368 -7.11 10.09 -16.13
N LEU A 369 -7.90 10.96 -16.79
CA LEU A 369 -8.26 10.79 -18.20
C LEU A 369 -7.03 10.78 -19.11
N ALA A 370 -6.03 11.62 -18.85
CA ALA A 370 -4.79 11.65 -19.63
C ALA A 370 -3.94 10.39 -19.44
N LEU A 371 -3.92 9.81 -18.23
CA LEU A 371 -3.29 8.52 -17.99
C LEU A 371 -4.04 7.38 -18.71
N ILE A 372 -5.38 7.37 -18.67
CA ILE A 372 -6.20 6.42 -19.46
C ILE A 372 -5.89 6.54 -20.95
N ALA A 373 -5.76 7.77 -21.46
CA ALA A 373 -5.40 8.03 -22.86
C ALA A 373 -4.02 7.48 -23.24
N ARG A 374 -3.07 7.41 -22.28
CA ARG A 374 -1.76 6.75 -22.45
C ARG A 374 -1.81 5.22 -22.34
N GLY A 375 -2.98 4.65 -22.04
CA GLY A 375 -3.19 3.20 -21.96
C GLY A 375 -3.16 2.62 -20.54
N HIS A 376 -3.24 3.48 -19.51
CA HIS A 376 -3.28 3.02 -18.12
C HIS A 376 -4.67 2.57 -17.69
N ALA A 377 -4.78 1.39 -17.07
CA ALA A 377 -6.03 0.86 -16.53
C ALA A 377 -6.39 1.45 -15.16
N MET A 378 -6.64 2.76 -15.13
CA MET A 378 -7.05 3.48 -13.93
C MET A 378 -8.37 2.95 -13.38
N GLU A 379 -8.47 2.81 -12.06
CA GLU A 379 -9.74 2.53 -11.40
C GLU A 379 -10.73 3.68 -11.64
N HIS A 380 -11.99 3.34 -11.84
CA HIS A 380 -13.04 4.32 -12.18
C HIS A 380 -13.43 5.21 -11.00
N LYS A 381 -13.07 4.80 -9.77
CA LYS A 381 -13.24 5.55 -8.54
C LYS A 381 -11.89 5.61 -7.83
N PRO A 382 -11.60 6.73 -7.15
CA PRO A 382 -10.44 6.79 -6.29
C PRO A 382 -10.60 5.81 -5.13
N ASP A 383 -9.49 5.26 -4.67
CA ASP A 383 -9.42 4.63 -3.37
C ASP A 383 -9.38 5.71 -2.30
N ALA A 384 -10.00 5.43 -1.16
CA ALA A 384 -10.08 6.42 -0.10
C ALA A 384 -8.67 6.86 0.34
N TYR A 385 -7.73 5.88 0.46
CA TYR A 385 -6.35 6.08 0.88
C TYR A 385 -5.44 4.93 0.45
N ILE A 386 -4.16 5.25 0.22
CA ILE A 386 -3.09 4.32 -0.13
C ILE A 386 -1.96 4.45 0.90
N GLY A 387 -2.01 3.59 1.92
CA GLY A 387 -1.09 3.60 3.05
C GLY A 387 -1.46 4.62 4.15
N ASP A 388 -0.55 4.78 5.10
CA ASP A 388 -0.64 5.66 6.27
C ASP A 388 0.79 6.00 6.70
N VAL A 389 1.42 6.92 5.97
CA VAL A 389 2.86 7.18 6.06
C VAL A 389 3.18 7.96 7.33
N HIS A 390 4.19 7.53 8.07
CA HIS A 390 4.82 8.34 9.11
C HIS A 390 6.29 8.54 8.76
N GLY A 391 6.82 9.73 9.04
CA GLY A 391 8.21 10.04 8.76
C GLY A 391 8.82 11.12 9.65
N LEU A 392 10.14 11.12 9.72
CA LEU A 392 10.93 12.16 10.36
C LEU A 392 11.97 12.67 9.37
N GLN A 393 12.12 13.98 9.28
CA GLN A 393 13.15 14.66 8.51
C GLN A 393 14.06 15.44 9.45
N VAL A 394 15.37 15.41 9.19
CA VAL A 394 16.40 16.02 10.03
C VAL A 394 17.16 17.07 9.24
N ASP A 395 17.22 18.30 9.75
CA ASP A 395 18.09 19.34 9.22
C ASP A 395 19.54 19.05 9.65
N THR A 396 20.43 18.82 8.69
CA THR A 396 21.82 18.45 8.97
C THR A 396 22.73 19.60 9.39
N THR A 397 22.22 20.83 9.35
CA THR A 397 22.88 22.07 9.77
C THR A 397 22.48 22.45 11.20
N THR A 398 21.17 22.41 11.52
CA THR A 398 20.64 22.76 12.85
C THR A 398 20.52 21.56 13.78
N TYR A 399 20.47 20.34 13.24
CA TYR A 399 20.13 19.10 13.94
C TYR A 399 18.71 19.06 14.53
N GLU A 400 17.83 19.94 14.05
CA GLU A 400 16.41 19.88 14.37
C GLU A 400 15.71 18.79 13.55
N ALA A 401 14.70 18.17 14.14
CA ALA A 401 13.88 17.16 13.48
C ALA A 401 12.43 17.63 13.37
N SER A 402 11.85 17.44 12.20
CA SER A 402 10.42 17.62 11.92
C SER A 402 9.80 16.26 11.66
N GLY A 403 8.63 15.99 12.25
CA GLY A 403 7.85 14.79 11.95
C GLY A 403 6.65 15.09 11.09
N GLY A 404 6.23 14.11 10.31
CA GLY A 404 4.97 14.13 9.59
C GLY A 404 4.22 12.81 9.79
N SER A 405 2.90 12.89 9.72
CA SER A 405 2.01 11.75 9.88
C SER A 405 0.83 11.87 8.94
N ASP A 406 0.33 10.75 8.44
CA ASP A 406 -0.84 10.73 7.57
C ASP A 406 -2.14 11.05 8.33
N ASP A 407 -3.17 11.48 7.60
CA ASP A 407 -4.50 11.76 8.14
C ASP A 407 -5.51 10.62 7.89
N THR A 408 -5.06 9.53 7.27
CA THR A 408 -5.87 8.33 7.03
C THR A 408 -6.19 7.57 8.32
N ARG A 409 -5.51 7.92 9.42
CA ARG A 409 -5.71 7.46 10.81
C ARG A 409 -5.42 8.61 11.79
N GLU A 410 -5.48 8.34 13.10
CA GLU A 410 -5.13 9.34 14.13
C GLU A 410 -3.63 9.41 14.41
N GLY A 411 -2.88 9.76 13.36
CA GLY A 411 -1.45 10.01 13.43
C GLY A 411 -1.08 11.14 14.41
N THR A 412 0.05 11.02 15.10
CA THR A 412 0.53 12.06 16.03
C THR A 412 2.03 12.26 15.92
N VAL A 413 2.45 13.53 15.87
CA VAL A 413 3.86 13.93 15.95
C VAL A 413 4.13 14.55 17.32
N MET A 414 5.17 14.05 18.02
CA MET A 414 5.58 14.51 19.35
C MET A 414 7.09 14.76 19.42
N GLY A 415 7.51 15.78 20.17
CA GLY A 415 8.94 16.19 20.30
C GLY A 415 9.14 17.70 20.51
N GLY A 416 8.12 18.50 20.19
CA GLY A 416 8.00 19.94 20.42
C GLY A 416 6.54 20.32 20.73
N GLU A 417 5.95 21.25 19.96
CA GLU A 417 4.49 21.41 19.94
C GLU A 417 3.84 20.10 19.46
N VAL A 418 2.90 19.55 20.22
CA VAL A 418 2.22 18.29 19.88
C VAL A 418 1.23 18.57 18.77
N LEU A 419 1.48 17.99 17.58
CA LEU A 419 0.58 18.07 16.43
C LEU A 419 -0.17 16.74 16.33
N VAL A 420 -1.45 16.76 16.70
CA VAL A 420 -2.34 15.61 16.53
C VAL A 420 -3.13 15.77 15.24
N ILE A 421 -2.88 14.89 14.27
CA ILE A 421 -3.58 14.89 12.99
C ILE A 421 -4.83 14.03 13.19
N ARG A 422 -5.91 14.71 13.61
CA ARG A 422 -7.21 14.09 13.97
C ARG A 422 -8.27 14.20 12.90
N LYS A 423 -7.94 14.73 11.73
CA LYS A 423 -8.97 14.96 10.72
C LYS A 423 -9.43 13.61 10.22
N GLN A 424 -10.67 13.25 10.54
CA GLN A 424 -11.34 12.21 9.80
C GLN A 424 -11.20 12.58 8.32
N PRO A 425 -10.84 11.61 7.47
CA PRO A 425 -10.96 11.75 6.04
C PRO A 425 -12.19 12.53 5.64
N LEU A 426 -12.03 13.61 4.86
CA LEU A 426 -13.19 14.28 4.30
C LEU A 426 -13.99 13.22 3.52
N PRO A 427 -15.29 13.02 3.81
CA PRO A 427 -16.08 12.09 3.04
C PRO A 427 -16.04 12.54 1.58
N TYR A 428 -15.33 11.76 0.75
CA TYR A 428 -15.20 12.08 -0.66
C TYR A 428 -16.61 12.08 -1.26
N ARG A 429 -17.03 13.24 -1.74
CA ARG A 429 -18.34 13.39 -2.37
C ARG A 429 -18.38 12.49 -3.59
N GLN A 430 -19.53 11.84 -3.75
CA GLN A 430 -20.07 11.05 -4.86
C GLN A 430 -19.87 11.66 -6.28
N MET A 431 -18.67 12.09 -6.66
CA MET A 431 -18.41 12.65 -7.99
C MET A 431 -18.54 11.59 -9.09
N TYR A 432 -18.29 10.32 -8.75
CA TYR A 432 -18.30 9.19 -9.71
C TYR A 432 -19.38 8.13 -9.40
N ASP A 433 -20.27 8.37 -8.44
CA ASP A 433 -21.48 7.56 -8.22
C ASP A 433 -22.56 8.04 -9.19
N ASN A 434 -22.31 7.83 -10.48
CA ASN A 434 -23.36 8.01 -11.47
C ASN A 434 -23.95 6.63 -11.80
N ASP A 435 -25.22 6.42 -11.43
CA ASP A 435 -26.06 5.33 -11.95
C ASP A 435 -26.41 5.55 -13.45
N GLY A 436 -25.86 6.59 -14.06
CA GLY A 436 -26.02 6.94 -15.46
C GLY A 436 -25.23 6.08 -16.44
N PHE A 437 -25.27 6.49 -17.70
CA PHE A 437 -24.69 5.77 -18.82
C PHE A 437 -23.16 5.75 -18.77
N ARG A 438 -22.54 4.56 -18.80
CA ARG A 438 -21.09 4.38 -18.69
C ARG A 438 -20.39 4.40 -20.04
N VAL A 439 -19.21 5.01 -20.09
CA VAL A 439 -18.34 5.02 -21.27
C VAL A 439 -17.03 4.35 -20.92
N TYR A 440 -16.63 3.38 -21.75
CA TYR A 440 -15.38 2.66 -21.65
C TYR A 440 -14.49 3.07 -22.82
N PHE A 441 -13.26 3.46 -22.52
CA PHE A 441 -12.22 3.72 -23.49
C PHE A 441 -11.16 2.64 -23.34
N ASN A 442 -10.93 1.84 -24.38
CA ASN A 442 -9.96 0.75 -24.34
C ASN A 442 -10.19 -0.21 -23.16
N ASP A 443 -11.47 -0.61 -22.97
CA ASP A 443 -11.99 -1.42 -21.85
C ASP A 443 -11.83 -0.83 -20.43
N VAL A 444 -11.38 0.43 -20.32
CA VAL A 444 -11.29 1.17 -19.04
C VAL A 444 -12.47 2.11 -18.91
N GLN A 445 -13.23 2.00 -17.81
CA GLN A 445 -14.35 2.92 -17.55
C GLN A 445 -13.81 4.33 -17.28
N LEU A 446 -14.29 5.30 -18.05
CA LEU A 446 -13.96 6.71 -17.84
C LEU A 446 -14.64 7.21 -16.55
N PRO A 447 -13.92 7.93 -15.67
CA PRO A 447 -14.47 8.48 -14.44
C PRO A 447 -15.26 9.77 -14.75
N LEU A 448 -16.34 9.69 -15.53
CA LEU A 448 -17.12 10.87 -15.96
C LEU A 448 -18.12 11.32 -14.89
N LEU A 449 -18.30 12.63 -14.75
CA LEU A 449 -19.37 13.22 -13.95
C LEU A 449 -20.71 13.11 -14.70
N ALA A 450 -21.82 13.21 -13.96
CA ALA A 450 -23.15 12.96 -14.50
C ALA A 450 -23.59 13.92 -15.60
N ASP A 451 -23.10 15.15 -15.58
CA ASP A 451 -23.37 16.17 -16.59
C ASP A 451 -22.43 16.11 -17.80
N GLN A 452 -21.34 15.34 -17.74
CA GLN A 452 -20.35 15.22 -18.81
C GLN A 452 -20.71 14.17 -19.87
N VAL A 453 -21.69 13.32 -19.60
CA VAL A 453 -22.19 12.30 -20.54
C VAL A 453 -23.71 12.42 -20.67
N ARG A 454 -24.20 12.47 -21.92
CA ARG A 454 -25.64 12.56 -22.21
C ARG A 454 -26.04 11.62 -23.33
N TRP A 455 -27.15 10.92 -23.14
CA TRP A 455 -27.78 10.11 -24.18
C TRP A 455 -29.02 10.81 -24.72
N MET A 456 -28.94 11.36 -25.94
CA MET A 456 -30.02 12.14 -26.54
C MET A 456 -30.08 11.93 -28.05
N HIS A 457 -31.30 11.84 -28.59
CA HIS A 457 -31.54 11.64 -30.02
C HIS A 457 -30.79 10.43 -30.62
N GLY A 458 -30.67 9.34 -29.85
CA GLY A 458 -29.97 8.12 -30.28
C GLY A 458 -28.45 8.26 -30.37
N LYS A 459 -27.87 9.30 -29.77
CA LYS A 459 -26.43 9.58 -29.76
C LYS A 459 -25.91 9.73 -28.33
N CYS A 460 -24.65 9.36 -28.15
CA CYS A 460 -23.89 9.61 -26.93
C CYS A 460 -23.07 10.89 -27.12
N TRP A 461 -23.29 11.86 -26.25
CA TRP A 461 -22.65 13.16 -26.24
C TRP A 461 -21.73 13.24 -25.02
N ILE A 462 -20.46 13.56 -25.25
CA ILE A 462 -19.48 13.75 -24.18
C ILE A 462 -18.95 15.18 -24.24
N GLU A 463 -18.76 15.79 -23.08
CA GLU A 463 -18.18 17.13 -22.95
C GLU A 463 -16.86 17.27 -23.75
N GLU A 464 -16.69 18.38 -24.46
CA GLU A 464 -15.56 18.63 -25.34
C GLU A 464 -14.21 18.58 -24.60
N SER A 465 -14.17 19.04 -23.34
CA SER A 465 -12.96 19.02 -22.51
C SER A 465 -12.44 17.59 -22.29
N VAL A 466 -13.32 16.63 -22.01
CA VAL A 466 -13.00 15.21 -21.89
C VAL A 466 -12.51 14.64 -23.21
N ILE A 467 -13.21 14.95 -24.31
CA ILE A 467 -12.88 14.46 -25.65
C ILE A 467 -11.48 14.91 -26.08
N ARG A 468 -11.10 16.16 -25.78
CA ARG A 468 -9.77 16.68 -26.10
C ARG A 468 -8.65 15.97 -25.35
N ILE A 469 -8.94 15.36 -24.20
CA ILE A 469 -7.96 14.60 -23.42
C ILE A 469 -7.82 13.17 -23.96
N ILE A 470 -8.93 12.46 -24.17
CA ILE A 470 -8.90 11.04 -24.60
C ILE A 470 -8.64 10.87 -26.11
N PHE A 471 -8.85 11.92 -26.91
CA PHE A 471 -8.48 12.00 -28.32
C PHE A 471 -7.56 13.22 -28.56
N PRO A 472 -6.30 13.20 -28.08
CA PRO A 472 -5.40 14.35 -28.17
C PRO A 472 -5.12 14.79 -29.62
N GLU A 473 -5.27 13.90 -30.60
CA GLU A 473 -5.16 14.18 -32.02
C GLU A 473 -6.32 15.03 -32.60
N VAL A 474 -7.33 15.36 -31.78
CA VAL A 474 -8.47 16.22 -32.13
C VAL A 474 -8.17 17.71 -31.86
N SER A 475 -7.01 18.05 -31.32
CA SER A 475 -6.69 19.36 -30.75
C SER A 475 -6.59 20.55 -31.73
N ALA A 476 -6.39 20.37 -33.03
CA ALA A 476 -6.07 21.48 -33.93
C ALA A 476 -7.26 22.09 -34.70
N HIS A 477 -7.96 21.35 -35.55
CA HIS A 477 -9.04 21.90 -36.39
C HIS A 477 -9.95 20.79 -36.88
N ILE A 478 -11.08 20.57 -36.20
CA ILE A 478 -12.18 19.85 -36.82
C ILE A 478 -13.34 20.85 -36.92
N GLU A 479 -13.38 21.57 -38.04
CA GLU A 479 -14.48 22.46 -38.44
C GLU A 479 -15.84 21.73 -38.54
N ASP A 480 -15.81 20.40 -38.49
CA ASP A 480 -16.91 19.45 -38.66
C ASP A 480 -17.25 18.63 -37.40
N LEU A 481 -16.85 19.06 -36.19
CA LEU A 481 -17.27 18.35 -34.99
C LEU A 481 -18.80 18.43 -34.91
N ARG A 482 -19.45 17.27 -34.88
CA ARG A 482 -20.87 17.18 -34.55
C ARG A 482 -21.01 17.54 -33.09
N SER A 483 -21.11 18.83 -32.82
CA SER A 483 -21.23 19.41 -31.50
C SER A 483 -22.64 19.90 -31.22
N TYR A 484 -22.96 20.01 -29.94
CA TYR A 484 -24.15 20.69 -29.45
C TYR A 484 -23.76 21.42 -28.16
N GLU A 485 -24.25 22.64 -28.03
CA GLU A 485 -23.99 23.49 -26.86
C GLU A 485 -25.15 23.38 -25.88
N ASN A 486 -24.83 23.26 -24.59
CA ASN A 486 -25.82 23.28 -23.52
C ASN A 486 -25.28 23.87 -22.24
N ALA A 487 -25.99 24.88 -21.72
CA ALA A 487 -25.60 25.64 -20.54
C ALA A 487 -24.17 26.23 -20.61
N GLY A 488 -23.70 26.58 -21.82
CA GLY A 488 -22.37 27.13 -22.07
C GLY A 488 -21.28 26.07 -22.27
N GLU A 489 -21.61 24.78 -22.15
CA GLU A 489 -20.68 23.68 -22.37
C GLU A 489 -20.92 23.04 -23.75
N ASN A 490 -19.83 22.72 -24.44
CA ASN A 490 -19.86 22.02 -25.72
C ASN A 490 -19.78 20.52 -25.52
N TYR A 491 -20.62 19.78 -26.23
CA TYR A 491 -20.62 18.32 -26.26
C TYR A 491 -20.41 17.79 -27.66
N ILE A 492 -19.70 16.68 -27.80
CA ILE A 492 -19.35 16.05 -29.07
C ILE A 492 -20.02 14.68 -29.19
N ASP A 493 -20.54 14.36 -30.38
CA ASP A 493 -21.03 13.02 -30.76
C ASP A 493 -19.84 12.03 -30.78
N VAL A 494 -19.60 11.36 -29.64
CA VAL A 494 -18.41 10.52 -29.45
C VAL A 494 -18.43 9.28 -30.34
N VAL A 495 -19.59 8.73 -30.64
CA VAL A 495 -19.74 7.55 -31.51
C VAL A 495 -19.30 7.90 -32.92
N TRP A 496 -19.69 9.07 -33.43
CA TRP A 496 -19.24 9.55 -34.73
C TRP A 496 -17.74 9.81 -34.74
N LEU A 497 -17.22 10.48 -33.69
CA LEU A 497 -15.80 10.81 -33.60
C LEU A 497 -14.93 9.56 -33.55
N ALA A 498 -15.25 8.62 -32.66
CA ALA A 498 -14.52 7.37 -32.48
C ALA A 498 -14.46 6.58 -33.79
N ARG A 499 -15.59 6.42 -34.49
CA ARG A 499 -15.61 5.76 -35.81
C ARG A 499 -14.78 6.50 -36.85
N LYS A 500 -14.81 7.84 -36.87
CA LYS A 500 -13.98 8.66 -37.77
C LYS A 500 -12.49 8.50 -37.48
N LYS A 501 -12.12 8.22 -36.24
CA LYS A 501 -10.75 7.95 -35.79
C LYS A 501 -10.34 6.47 -35.89
N GLY A 502 -11.22 5.60 -36.39
CA GLY A 502 -10.92 4.19 -36.60
C GLY A 502 -11.14 3.30 -35.36
N TYR A 503 -11.72 3.83 -34.30
CA TYR A 503 -12.07 3.04 -33.11
C TYR A 503 -13.29 2.16 -33.41
N GLN A 504 -13.24 0.93 -32.90
CA GLN A 504 -14.41 0.08 -32.82
C GLN A 504 -15.36 0.63 -31.76
N VAL A 505 -16.64 0.71 -32.11
CA VAL A 505 -17.69 1.19 -31.21
C VAL A 505 -18.72 0.10 -30.99
N ALA A 506 -18.88 -0.32 -29.73
CA ALA A 506 -19.87 -1.30 -29.33
C ALA A 506 -20.75 -0.74 -28.20
N LEU A 507 -22.07 -0.91 -28.33
CA LEU A 507 -23.01 -0.63 -27.26
C LEU A 507 -23.39 -1.96 -26.61
N LYS A 508 -23.13 -2.09 -25.31
CA LYS A 508 -23.49 -3.25 -24.49
C LYS A 508 -24.49 -2.84 -23.41
N ASP A 509 -25.03 -3.83 -22.69
CA ASP A 509 -26.03 -3.59 -21.63
C ASP A 509 -25.51 -2.69 -20.51
N ASP A 510 -24.19 -2.69 -20.28
CA ASP A 510 -23.53 -1.95 -19.22
C ASP A 510 -22.88 -0.63 -19.66
N GLY A 511 -22.81 -0.33 -20.97
CA GLY A 511 -22.25 0.94 -21.46
C GLY A 511 -21.78 0.97 -22.91
N LEU A 512 -21.14 2.09 -23.29
CA LEU A 512 -20.56 2.33 -24.61
C LEU A 512 -19.06 2.04 -24.57
N TYR A 513 -18.59 1.21 -25.47
CA TYR A 513 -17.19 0.83 -25.60
C TYR A 513 -16.57 1.48 -26.83
N LEU A 514 -15.44 2.15 -26.62
CA LEU A 514 -14.62 2.82 -27.62
C LEU A 514 -13.23 2.17 -27.59
N ASN A 515 -12.96 1.25 -28.51
CA ASN A 515 -11.74 0.44 -28.49
C ASN A 515 -10.90 0.70 -29.74
N ASP A 516 -9.63 1.04 -29.55
CA ASP A 516 -8.63 1.07 -30.61
C ASP A 516 -8.20 -0.36 -30.95
N GLU A 517 -8.18 -0.75 -32.23
CA GLU A 517 -7.72 -2.08 -32.64
C GLU A 517 -6.24 -2.33 -32.33
N ALA A 518 -5.43 -1.25 -32.28
CA ALA A 518 -4.03 -1.32 -31.89
C ALA A 518 -3.84 -1.36 -30.36
N TYR A 519 -4.91 -1.19 -29.59
CA TYR A 519 -4.89 -1.37 -28.15
C TYR A 519 -5.08 -2.85 -27.82
N HIS A 520 -3.99 -3.46 -27.38
CA HIS A 520 -4.07 -4.72 -26.66
C HIS A 520 -4.60 -4.37 -25.27
N SER A 521 -5.80 -4.82 -24.92
CA SER A 521 -6.32 -4.63 -23.56
C SER A 521 -5.76 -5.71 -22.64
N VAL A 522 -5.27 -5.29 -21.47
CA VAL A 522 -5.08 -6.21 -20.37
C VAL A 522 -6.47 -6.65 -19.96
N LYS A 523 -6.79 -7.94 -20.13
CA LYS A 523 -8.06 -8.47 -19.62
C LYS A 523 -8.08 -8.20 -18.13
N ARG A 524 -8.99 -7.32 -17.67
CA ARG A 524 -9.28 -7.16 -16.24
C ARG A 524 -9.62 -8.55 -15.72
N ASN A 525 -8.73 -9.10 -14.91
CA ASN A 525 -8.93 -10.42 -14.36
C ASN A 525 -9.99 -10.24 -13.28
N THR A 526 -11.24 -10.66 -13.55
CA THR A 526 -12.32 -10.66 -12.56
C THR A 526 -12.19 -11.81 -11.56
N HIS A 527 -11.08 -12.54 -11.60
CA HIS A 527 -10.81 -13.59 -10.64
C HIS A 527 -10.69 -12.96 -9.26
N ALA A 528 -11.56 -13.39 -8.34
CA ALA A 528 -11.32 -13.19 -6.92
C ALA A 528 -9.92 -13.73 -6.63
N TYR A 529 -8.98 -12.85 -6.27
CA TYR A 529 -7.61 -13.21 -6.00
C TYR A 529 -7.59 -14.30 -4.94
N TYR A 530 -7.34 -15.53 -5.39
CA TYR A 530 -7.20 -16.69 -4.52
C TYR A 530 -5.80 -16.61 -3.93
N ARG A 531 -5.66 -15.99 -2.77
CA ARG A 531 -4.64 -16.47 -1.83
C ARG A 531 -5.27 -17.35 -0.76
N TYR A 532 -6.43 -16.94 -0.26
CA TYR A 532 -7.26 -17.72 0.66
C TYR A 532 -8.71 -17.23 0.53
N ASP A 533 -9.70 -18.12 0.50
CA ASP A 533 -11.09 -17.74 0.80
C ASP A 533 -11.10 -16.97 2.13
N ARG A 534 -11.89 -15.90 2.22
CA ARG A 534 -12.06 -15.08 3.43
C ARG A 534 -12.36 -15.93 4.66
N ASP A 535 -12.99 -17.09 4.45
CA ASP A 535 -13.29 -18.08 5.48
C ASP A 535 -12.14 -19.08 5.72
N SER A 536 -11.25 -19.31 4.74
CA SER A 536 -10.13 -20.26 4.83
C SER A 536 -8.91 -19.74 5.59
N ILE A 537 -8.67 -18.42 5.69
CA ILE A 537 -7.58 -17.86 6.54
C ILE A 537 -7.83 -18.15 8.03
N THR A 538 -9.10 -18.40 8.38
CA THR A 538 -9.53 -18.68 9.75
C THR A 538 -9.75 -20.17 10.04
N ARG A 539 -9.43 -21.05 9.07
CA ARG A 539 -9.33 -22.50 9.23
C ARG A 539 -7.85 -22.88 9.16
#